data_AF-A0A938WSS5-F1
#
_entry.id   AF-A0A938WSS5-F1
#
_cell.length_a   1.000
_cell.length_b   1.000
_cell.length_c   1.000
_cell.angle_alpha   90.00
_cell.angle_beta   90.00
_cell.angle_gamma   90.00
#
_symmetry.space_group_name_H-M   'P 1'
#
loop_
_entity.id
_entity.type
_entity.pdbx_description
1 polymer ?
#
loop_
_entity_poly.entity_id
_entity_poly.type
_entity_poly.pdbx_seq_one_letter_code
_entity_poly.pdbx_strand_id
1 'polypeptide(L)'
;MINPKSRTIEWITEAATHLGIRDFALAEKTIRAFSLLEALARSGCPFVFKGGSSLLLHLNTSRRLSIDIDIICPPGTQIENYLMQYAGEYGFGKVELVERIARTDVPKQHAKFFYEVSYPGNGGQDKILLDVLFENIHYSDIVAKPIQSPLLATDEPLVMVNLPSAEDLLGDKLTAFAPHTTGIPFFKGEKNCSMEIIKQLYDVASLFDIVDDLSVTEKTFRKFAVVELRYRHLQDDSIQQVCDDIYQTALCICLRGLHNPDEYKLLIGGINRISNFIHSEKYTLDSAIINASKAAYLSKLISKGITGIRRFSPDNQKELISKSLKEPLPTKLNKLKKTHMEAFFYWCEIQAIW
;
A
#
# COMPACT_ATOMS: atom_id res chain seq x y z
N MET A 1 3.86 4.93 24.19
CA MET A 1 4.80 5.92 23.65
C MET A 1 6.02 5.21 23.10
N ILE A 2 6.53 5.64 21.95
CA ILE A 2 7.77 5.16 21.33
C ILE A 2 8.95 5.63 22.18
N ASN A 3 9.63 4.68 22.80
CA ASN A 3 10.79 4.94 23.65
C ASN A 3 11.93 5.54 22.80
N PRO A 4 12.65 6.57 23.28
CA PRO A 4 13.82 7.15 22.60
C PRO A 4 14.87 6.13 22.16
N LYS A 5 15.02 5.01 22.89
CA LYS A 5 15.92 3.91 22.52
C LYS A 5 15.62 3.35 21.13
N SER A 6 14.37 3.45 20.65
CA SER A 6 14.00 3.02 19.31
C SER A 6 14.85 3.67 18.22
N ARG A 7 15.36 4.88 18.48
CA ARG A 7 16.10 5.71 17.53
C ARG A 7 17.62 5.61 17.71
N THR A 8 18.14 4.68 18.53
CA THR A 8 19.58 4.45 18.66
C THR A 8 20.07 3.43 17.66
N ILE A 9 21.35 3.49 17.31
CA ILE A 9 21.98 2.56 16.37
C ILE A 9 21.88 1.10 16.86
N GLU A 10 21.99 0.88 18.17
CA GLU A 10 21.90 -0.45 18.79
C GLU A 10 20.52 -1.06 18.55
N TRP A 11 19.45 -0.32 18.86
CA TRP A 11 18.08 -0.82 18.67
C TRP A 11 17.75 -1.00 17.19
N ILE A 12 18.10 -0.04 16.33
CA ILE A 12 17.85 -0.13 14.89
C ILE A 12 18.49 -1.40 14.34
N THR A 13 19.74 -1.67 14.72
CA THR A 13 20.48 -2.86 14.29
C THR A 13 19.85 -4.15 14.83
N GLU A 14 19.48 -4.17 16.11
CA GLU A 14 18.85 -5.32 16.76
C GLU A 14 17.50 -5.65 16.11
N ALA A 15 16.60 -4.67 16.04
CA ALA A 15 15.26 -4.83 15.50
C ALA A 15 15.29 -5.20 14.01
N ALA A 16 16.15 -4.56 13.22
CA ALA A 16 16.29 -4.87 11.79
C ALA A 16 16.81 -6.31 11.59
N THR A 17 17.82 -6.72 12.37
CA THR A 17 18.37 -8.08 12.30
C THR A 17 17.34 -9.12 12.68
N HIS A 18 16.61 -8.91 13.78
CA HIS A 18 15.57 -9.83 14.24
C HIS A 18 14.46 -10.01 13.20
N LEU A 19 14.11 -8.94 12.47
CA LEU A 19 13.10 -8.96 11.40
C LEU A 19 13.64 -9.36 10.03
N GLY A 20 14.95 -9.65 9.90
CA GLY A 20 15.57 -10.00 8.61
C GLY A 20 15.61 -8.85 7.60
N ILE A 21 15.48 -7.61 8.05
CA ILE A 21 15.60 -6.41 7.21
C ILE A 21 17.06 -6.18 6.86
N ARG A 22 17.40 -6.15 5.57
CA ARG A 22 18.79 -5.97 5.11
C ARG A 22 19.23 -4.51 5.05
N ASP A 23 18.29 -3.61 4.84
CA ASP A 23 18.55 -2.17 4.76
C ASP A 23 18.22 -1.52 6.10
N PHE A 24 19.23 -1.40 6.96
CA PHE A 24 19.05 -0.83 8.30
C PHE A 24 18.76 0.69 8.24
N ALA A 25 19.20 1.39 7.19
CA ALA A 25 18.84 2.80 6.99
C ALA A 25 17.34 2.94 6.68
N LEU A 26 16.76 1.99 5.93
CA LEU A 26 15.32 1.94 5.70
C LEU A 26 14.54 1.56 6.98
N ALA A 27 15.08 0.70 7.83
CA ALA A 27 14.52 0.41 9.15
C ALA A 27 14.49 1.68 10.02
N GLU A 28 15.60 2.43 10.08
CA GLU A 28 15.66 3.72 10.79
C GLU A 28 14.59 4.68 10.26
N LYS A 29 14.49 4.85 8.93
CA LYS A 29 13.46 5.72 8.34
C LYS A 29 12.04 5.33 8.73
N THR A 30 11.74 4.03 8.80
CA THR A 30 10.43 3.55 9.23
C THR A 30 10.17 3.89 10.71
N ILE A 31 11.16 3.73 11.58
CA ILE A 31 11.07 4.11 13.00
C ILE A 31 10.87 5.63 13.14
N ARG A 32 11.58 6.43 12.36
CA ARG A 32 11.43 7.89 12.33
C ARG A 32 10.06 8.29 11.81
N ALA A 33 9.52 7.62 10.79
CA ALA A 33 8.17 7.86 10.30
C ALA A 33 7.11 7.64 11.40
N PHE A 34 7.19 6.53 12.14
CA PHE A 34 6.30 6.32 13.29
C PHE A 34 6.53 7.29 14.44
N SER A 35 7.78 7.74 14.65
CA SER A 35 8.08 8.79 15.63
C SER A 35 7.39 10.11 15.26
N LEU A 36 7.34 10.46 13.97
CA LEU A 36 6.56 11.61 13.47
C LEU A 36 5.05 11.41 13.66
N LEU A 37 4.54 10.22 13.33
CA LEU A 37 3.13 9.89 13.52
C LEU A 37 2.70 10.04 15.00
N GLU A 38 3.51 9.55 15.93
CA GLU A 38 3.23 9.66 17.37
C GLU A 38 3.32 11.11 17.85
N ALA A 39 4.28 11.89 17.34
CA ALA A 39 4.37 13.33 17.62
C ALA A 39 3.10 14.09 17.21
N LEU A 40 2.56 13.78 16.02
CA LEU A 40 1.32 14.36 15.50
C LEU A 40 0.08 13.91 16.29
N ALA A 41 0.00 12.62 16.64
CA ALA A 41 -1.10 12.11 17.45
C ALA A 41 -1.12 12.77 18.83
N ARG A 42 0.05 12.94 19.46
CA ARG A 42 0.19 13.58 20.78
C ARG A 42 -0.16 15.06 20.78
N SER A 43 0.06 15.79 19.68
CA SER A 43 -0.32 17.21 19.58
C SER A 43 -1.83 17.43 19.49
N GLY A 44 -2.62 16.38 19.40
CA GLY A 44 -4.08 16.48 19.25
C GLY A 44 -4.50 16.88 17.84
N CYS A 45 -3.63 16.70 16.84
CA CYS A 45 -3.96 16.96 15.45
C CYS A 45 -5.18 16.13 15.03
N PRO A 46 -6.23 16.73 14.46
CA PRO A 46 -7.40 16.00 14.00
C PRO A 46 -7.12 15.37 12.63
N PHE A 47 -6.59 14.14 12.61
CA PHE A 47 -6.26 13.46 11.36
C PHE A 47 -6.68 12.00 11.31
N VAL A 48 -6.74 11.48 10.08
CA VAL A 48 -6.79 10.04 9.77
C VAL A 48 -5.50 9.66 9.05
N PHE A 49 -4.78 8.67 9.58
CA PHE A 49 -3.57 8.12 8.99
C PHE A 49 -3.91 7.15 7.87
N LYS A 50 -3.40 7.39 6.65
CA LYS A 50 -3.65 6.56 5.47
C LYS A 50 -2.35 6.15 4.77
N GLY A 51 -2.48 5.67 3.54
CA GLY A 51 -1.33 5.36 2.68
C GLY A 51 -0.66 4.04 3.04
N GLY A 52 0.49 3.78 2.40
CA GLY A 52 1.21 2.51 2.55
C GLY A 52 1.69 2.23 3.97
N SER A 53 2.05 3.28 4.71
CA SER A 53 2.57 3.16 6.08
C SER A 53 1.50 2.77 7.09
N SER A 54 0.22 3.08 6.83
CA SER A 54 -0.89 2.66 7.70
C SER A 54 -1.09 1.13 7.72
N LEU A 55 -0.73 0.43 6.64
CA LEU A 55 -0.85 -1.03 6.55
C LEU A 55 0.05 -1.74 7.57
N LEU A 56 1.17 -1.14 7.96
CA LEU A 56 2.07 -1.70 8.98
C LEU A 56 1.36 -1.88 10.33
N LEU A 57 0.37 -1.03 10.65
CA LEU A 57 -0.42 -1.12 11.88
C LEU A 57 -1.59 -2.12 11.74
N HIS A 58 -2.06 -2.40 10.52
CA HIS A 58 -3.09 -3.40 10.27
C HIS A 58 -2.56 -4.82 10.30
N LEU A 59 -1.43 -5.04 9.62
CA LEU A 59 -0.94 -6.38 9.35
C LEU A 59 -0.19 -6.99 10.52
N ASN A 60 0.07 -6.23 11.61
CA ASN A 60 0.91 -6.60 12.76
C ASN A 60 2.25 -7.26 12.35
N THR A 61 2.64 -7.06 11.10
CA THR A 61 3.75 -7.68 10.41
C THR A 61 4.31 -6.59 9.53
N SER A 62 5.61 -6.39 9.60
CA SER A 62 6.29 -5.34 8.85
C SER A 62 6.42 -5.70 7.36
N ARG A 63 5.48 -6.45 6.75
CA ARG A 63 5.64 -7.14 5.44
C ARG A 63 6.44 -6.35 4.41
N ARG A 64 6.07 -5.09 4.21
CA ARG A 64 6.82 -4.11 3.41
C ARG A 64 7.06 -2.83 4.20
N LEU A 65 8.30 -2.35 4.25
CA LEU A 65 8.64 -1.07 4.86
C LEU A 65 8.11 0.10 4.03
N SER A 66 7.70 1.15 4.73
CA SER A 66 7.21 2.41 4.17
C SER A 66 7.68 3.56 5.05
N ILE A 67 8.01 4.68 4.43
CA ILE A 67 8.76 5.78 5.07
C ILE A 67 8.03 7.11 5.03
N ASP A 68 6.94 7.19 4.26
CA ASP A 68 6.16 8.41 4.09
C ASP A 68 4.98 8.39 5.08
N ILE A 69 4.62 9.55 5.64
CA ILE A 69 3.43 9.70 6.47
C ILE A 69 2.38 10.45 5.65
N ASP A 70 1.31 9.74 5.29
CA ASP A 70 0.16 10.30 4.58
C ASP A 70 -1.02 10.46 5.55
N ILE A 71 -1.53 11.67 5.71
CA ILE A 71 -2.68 11.95 6.57
C ILE A 71 -3.77 12.74 5.85
N ILE A 72 -5.02 12.51 6.27
CA ILE A 72 -6.16 13.36 5.92
C ILE A 72 -6.52 14.21 7.13
N CYS A 73 -6.59 15.53 6.95
CA CYS A 73 -7.10 16.47 7.93
C CYS A 73 -8.41 17.10 7.45
N PRO A 74 -9.36 17.44 8.33
CA PRO A 74 -10.56 18.18 7.95
C PRO A 74 -10.22 19.51 7.23
N PRO A 75 -11.07 19.96 6.27
CA PRO A 75 -10.92 21.26 5.65
C PRO A 75 -10.82 22.39 6.69
N GLY A 76 -9.91 23.33 6.48
CA GLY A 76 -9.67 24.45 7.40
C GLY A 76 -8.69 24.17 8.54
N THR A 77 -8.18 22.93 8.67
CA THR A 77 -7.13 22.59 9.64
C THR A 77 -5.86 23.39 9.36
N GLN A 78 -5.35 24.12 10.36
CA GLN A 78 -4.03 24.76 10.32
C GLN A 78 -3.00 23.78 10.88
N ILE A 79 -2.41 22.98 9.99
CA ILE A 79 -1.55 21.85 10.38
C ILE A 79 -0.29 22.31 11.14
N GLU A 80 0.19 23.52 10.85
CA GLU A 80 1.38 24.13 11.42
C GLU A 80 1.32 24.21 12.95
N ASN A 81 0.13 24.39 13.52
CA ASN A 81 -0.10 24.45 14.96
C ASN A 81 0.26 23.13 15.67
N TYR A 82 0.31 22.03 14.94
CA TYR A 82 0.51 20.68 15.47
C TYR A 82 1.89 20.10 15.18
N LEU A 83 2.58 20.60 14.14
CA LEU A 83 3.80 19.99 13.62
C LEU A 83 4.98 20.08 14.59
N MET A 84 5.13 21.19 15.31
CA MET A 84 6.34 21.48 16.08
C MET A 84 6.25 21.05 17.55
N GLN A 85 5.05 20.90 18.11
CA GLN A 85 4.83 20.75 19.55
C GLN A 85 5.66 19.62 20.18
N TYR A 86 5.73 18.46 19.53
CA TYR A 86 6.48 17.30 20.02
C TYR A 86 7.65 16.88 19.11
N ALA A 87 7.87 17.56 17.98
CA ALA A 87 8.88 17.16 16.99
C ALA A 87 10.29 17.00 17.60
N GLY A 88 10.68 17.92 18.48
CA GLY A 88 11.97 17.87 19.17
C GLY A 88 12.14 16.64 20.08
N GLU A 89 11.11 16.23 20.81
CA GLU A 89 11.14 15.03 21.68
C GLU A 89 11.41 13.74 20.88
N TYR A 90 10.97 13.73 19.62
CA TYR A 90 11.15 12.60 18.69
C TYR A 90 12.41 12.71 17.82
N GLY A 91 13.26 13.72 18.07
CA GLY A 91 14.56 13.88 17.41
C GLY A 91 14.49 14.58 16.05
N PHE A 92 13.47 15.38 15.78
CA PHE A 92 13.39 16.23 14.60
C PHE A 92 13.87 17.64 14.91
N GLY A 93 15.05 17.99 14.40
CA GLY A 93 15.69 19.29 14.68
C GLY A 93 15.29 20.41 13.73
N LYS A 94 14.74 20.09 12.55
CA LYS A 94 14.30 21.07 11.56
C LYS A 94 13.03 20.58 10.86
N VAL A 95 12.07 21.47 10.70
CA VAL A 95 10.84 21.24 9.93
C VAL A 95 10.77 22.27 8.80
N GLU A 96 10.70 21.80 7.56
CA GLU A 96 10.46 22.66 6.40
C GLU A 96 9.05 22.41 5.86
N LEU A 97 8.22 23.44 5.88
CA LEU A 97 6.94 23.44 5.18
C LEU A 97 7.21 23.67 3.69
N VAL A 98 6.79 22.74 2.85
CA VAL A 98 6.82 22.91 1.40
C VAL A 98 5.44 23.42 0.97
N GLU A 99 5.45 24.53 0.23
CA GLU A 99 4.31 25.33 -0.19
C GLU A 99 3.12 24.50 -0.73
N ARG A 100 1.90 25.03 -0.56
CA ARG A 100 0.67 24.47 -1.15
C ARG A 100 0.84 24.32 -2.65
N ILE A 101 0.81 23.08 -3.14
CA ILE A 101 0.84 22.82 -4.58
C ILE A 101 -0.58 23.01 -5.12
N ALA A 102 -0.92 24.22 -5.54
CA ALA A 102 -2.21 24.57 -6.15
C ALA A 102 -2.31 24.17 -7.64
N ARG A 103 -1.50 23.22 -8.14
CA ARG A 103 -1.55 22.79 -9.56
C ARG A 103 -2.76 21.90 -9.88
N THR A 104 -3.44 21.40 -8.85
CA THR A 104 -4.66 20.61 -8.90
C THR A 104 -5.62 21.19 -7.88
N ASP A 105 -6.93 21.13 -8.10
CA ASP A 105 -7.99 21.56 -7.14
C ASP A 105 -7.99 20.75 -5.82
N VAL A 106 -6.92 20.01 -5.53
CA VAL A 106 -6.73 19.17 -4.35
C VAL A 106 -5.96 19.97 -3.30
N PRO A 107 -6.57 20.28 -2.14
CA PRO A 107 -5.91 21.04 -1.09
C PRO A 107 -4.90 20.13 -0.37
N LYS A 108 -3.65 20.13 -0.83
CA LYS A 108 -2.55 19.34 -0.28
C LYS A 108 -1.42 20.22 0.23
N GLN A 109 -0.79 19.79 1.33
CA GLN A 109 0.42 20.39 1.88
C GLN A 109 1.47 19.32 2.15
N HIS A 110 2.72 19.72 2.06
CA HIS A 110 3.86 18.84 2.27
C HIS A 110 4.76 19.43 3.35
N ALA A 111 5.31 18.59 4.21
CA ALA A 111 6.34 18.99 5.16
C ALA A 111 7.49 17.98 5.17
N LYS A 112 8.69 18.48 5.47
CA LYS A 112 9.91 17.68 5.63
C LYS A 112 10.38 17.79 7.07
N PHE A 113 10.52 16.66 7.74
CA PHE A 113 11.01 16.56 9.10
C PHE A 113 12.41 15.98 9.09
N PHE A 114 13.41 16.82 9.35
CA PHE A 114 14.81 16.42 9.30
C PHE A 114 15.28 15.90 10.65
N TYR A 115 16.06 14.83 10.62
CA TYR A 115 16.64 14.17 11.78
C TYR A 115 18.09 13.79 11.53
N GLU A 116 18.86 13.62 12.61
CA GLU A 116 20.23 13.11 12.54
C GLU A 116 20.24 11.60 12.40
N VAL A 117 20.94 11.11 11.38
CA VAL A 117 21.01 9.70 11.03
C VAL A 117 21.82 8.95 12.08
N SER A 118 21.25 7.87 12.62
CA SER A 118 21.90 7.00 13.59
C SER A 118 22.64 5.84 12.93
N TYR A 119 22.15 5.30 11.80
CA TYR A 119 22.83 4.27 11.02
C TYR A 119 23.21 4.77 9.61
N PRO A 120 24.48 4.67 9.16
CA PRO A 120 25.57 3.82 9.67
C PRO A 120 26.50 4.49 10.71
N GLY A 121 26.01 5.43 11.52
CA GLY A 121 26.78 6.02 12.63
C GLY A 121 27.87 7.02 12.22
N ASN A 122 27.97 7.33 10.93
CA ASN A 122 28.93 8.29 10.36
C ASN A 122 28.42 9.75 10.38
N GLY A 123 27.30 10.00 11.06
CA GLY A 123 26.63 11.29 11.06
C GLY A 123 25.93 11.60 9.73
N GLY A 124 25.30 12.77 9.67
CA GLY A 124 24.52 13.22 8.53
C GLY A 124 23.06 13.46 8.88
N GLN A 125 22.33 14.03 7.93
CA GLN A 125 20.93 14.39 8.09
C GLN A 125 20.11 13.73 6.99
N ASP A 126 18.96 13.19 7.37
CA ASP A 126 17.95 12.72 6.44
C ASP A 126 16.58 13.30 6.87
N LYS A 127 15.51 12.94 6.15
CA LYS A 127 14.18 13.49 6.37
C LYS A 127 13.07 12.46 6.22
N ILE A 128 11.99 12.70 6.95
CA ILE A 128 10.68 12.06 6.74
C ILE A 128 9.77 13.06 6.01
N LEU A 129 9.02 12.55 5.03
CA LEU A 129 8.02 13.32 4.31
C LEU A 129 6.65 13.14 4.97
N LEU A 130 5.98 14.27 5.20
CA LEU A 130 4.59 14.34 5.63
C LEU A 130 3.76 14.91 4.49
N ASP A 131 2.78 14.13 4.04
CA ASP A 131 1.81 14.50 3.03
C ASP A 131 0.44 14.68 3.72
N VAL A 132 -0.10 15.90 3.65
CA VAL A 132 -1.36 16.28 4.31
C VAL A 132 -2.39 16.62 3.26
N LEU A 133 -3.49 15.89 3.25
CA LEU A 133 -4.63 16.14 2.39
C LEU A 133 -5.78 16.76 3.21
N PHE A 134 -6.28 17.93 2.79
CA PHE A 134 -7.32 18.65 3.53
C PHE A 134 -8.71 18.39 2.95
N GLU A 135 -9.32 17.27 3.30
CA GLU A 135 -10.62 16.86 2.77
C GLU A 135 -11.50 16.20 3.83
N ASN A 136 -12.79 16.04 3.50
CA ASN A 136 -13.67 15.23 4.32
C ASN A 136 -13.29 13.76 4.18
N ILE A 137 -13.31 13.02 5.28
CA ILE A 137 -13.01 11.58 5.28
C ILE A 137 -14.02 10.87 4.39
N HIS A 138 -13.50 10.07 3.47
CA HIS A 138 -14.32 9.34 2.49
C HIS A 138 -14.41 7.84 2.73
N TYR A 139 -13.59 7.31 3.63
CA TYR A 139 -13.64 5.92 4.10
C TYR A 139 -14.93 5.64 4.86
N SER A 140 -15.39 4.39 4.80
CA SER A 140 -16.62 3.96 5.47
C SER A 140 -16.40 3.76 6.96
N ASP A 141 -15.31 3.10 7.33
CA ASP A 141 -15.02 2.70 8.69
C ASP A 141 -13.63 3.18 9.12
N ILE A 142 -13.60 3.94 10.22
CA ILE A 142 -12.36 4.38 10.87
C ILE A 142 -12.15 3.57 12.14
N VAL A 143 -10.97 2.99 12.26
CA VAL A 143 -10.54 2.20 13.42
C VAL A 143 -9.42 2.92 14.15
N ALA A 144 -9.38 2.75 15.48
CA ALA A 144 -8.27 3.22 16.30
C ALA A 144 -7.31 2.06 16.58
N LYS A 145 -6.02 2.23 16.29
CA LYS A 145 -4.97 1.24 16.61
C LYS A 145 -3.81 1.89 17.36
N PRO A 146 -3.10 1.14 18.21
CA PRO A 146 -1.88 1.64 18.83
C PRO A 146 -0.79 1.82 17.77
N ILE A 147 0.04 2.84 17.92
CA ILE A 147 1.28 2.98 17.15
C ILE A 147 2.29 1.99 17.72
N GLN A 148 2.19 0.75 17.22
CA GLN A 148 3.00 -0.37 17.68
C GLN A 148 3.48 -1.19 16.48
N SER A 149 4.75 -1.58 16.52
CA SER A 149 5.39 -2.40 15.50
C SER A 149 6.58 -3.13 16.14
N PRO A 150 6.97 -4.32 15.66
CA PRO A 150 8.20 -4.98 16.08
C PRO A 150 9.48 -4.14 15.87
N LEU A 151 9.43 -3.09 15.05
CA LEU A 151 10.52 -2.13 14.88
C LEU A 151 10.64 -1.11 16.02
N LEU A 152 9.59 -0.94 16.82
CA LEU A 152 9.49 0.10 17.83
C LEU A 152 9.62 -0.51 19.21
N ALA A 153 10.50 0.06 20.02
CA ALA A 153 10.38 -0.11 21.45
C ALA A 153 9.32 0.86 21.98
N THR A 154 8.32 0.32 22.68
CA THR A 154 7.19 1.09 23.19
C THR A 154 7.00 0.89 24.68
N ASP A 155 6.62 1.96 25.38
CA ASP A 155 6.24 1.97 26.80
C ASP A 155 4.77 2.37 26.93
N GLU A 156 4.09 1.93 28.00
CA GLU A 156 2.71 2.36 28.28
C GLU A 156 2.66 3.81 28.81
N PRO A 157 1.60 4.59 28.52
CA PRO A 157 0.46 4.24 27.67
C PRO A 157 0.80 4.26 26.18
N LEU A 158 0.30 3.28 25.42
CA LEU A 158 0.39 3.28 23.96
C LEU A 158 -0.44 4.45 23.36
N VAL A 159 0.15 5.15 22.39
CA VAL A 159 -0.56 6.22 21.67
C VAL A 159 -1.39 5.60 20.56
N MET A 160 -2.66 6.00 20.50
CA MET A 160 -3.62 5.51 19.51
C MET A 160 -3.67 6.47 18.32
N VAL A 161 -3.91 5.92 17.13
CA VAL A 161 -4.12 6.68 15.90
C VAL A 161 -5.35 6.16 15.16
N ASN A 162 -6.09 7.08 14.55
CA ASN A 162 -7.23 6.75 13.69
C ASN A 162 -6.74 6.47 12.28
N LEU A 163 -7.21 5.37 11.68
CA LEU A 163 -6.90 4.96 10.33
C LEU A 163 -8.11 4.26 9.68
N PRO A 164 -8.19 4.19 8.34
CA PRO A 164 -9.25 3.44 7.68
C PRO A 164 -9.17 1.94 8.02
N SER A 165 -10.30 1.24 7.93
CA SER A 165 -10.36 -0.23 8.04
C SER A 165 -9.50 -0.94 6.97
N ALA A 166 -9.25 -2.24 7.15
CA ALA A 166 -8.49 -3.01 6.16
C ALA A 166 -9.25 -3.12 4.83
N GLU A 167 -10.57 -3.21 4.90
CA GLU A 167 -11.51 -3.24 3.79
C GLU A 167 -11.50 -1.92 3.01
N ASP A 168 -11.53 -0.79 3.73
CA ASP A 168 -11.41 0.54 3.13
C ASP A 168 -10.07 0.71 2.41
N LEU A 169 -8.97 0.31 3.06
CA LEU A 169 -7.65 0.35 2.44
C LEU A 169 -7.55 -0.56 1.23
N LEU A 170 -8.21 -1.72 1.24
CA LEU A 170 -8.21 -2.64 0.10
C LEU A 170 -8.86 -1.97 -1.11
N GLY A 171 -10.00 -1.30 -0.91
CA GLY A 171 -10.70 -0.56 -1.96
C GLY A 171 -9.86 0.57 -2.54
N ASP A 172 -9.28 1.42 -1.68
CA ASP A 172 -8.40 2.55 -2.07
C ASP A 172 -7.13 2.06 -2.78
N LYS A 173 -6.47 1.02 -2.27
CA LYS A 173 -5.27 0.46 -2.91
C LYS A 173 -5.55 -0.16 -4.27
N LEU A 174 -6.73 -0.77 -4.42
CA LEU A 174 -7.13 -1.40 -5.67
C LEU A 174 -7.38 -0.35 -6.77
N THR A 175 -7.99 0.80 -6.46
CA THR A 175 -8.10 1.91 -7.44
C THR A 175 -6.72 2.44 -7.84
N ALA A 176 -5.75 2.44 -6.92
CA ALA A 176 -4.38 2.86 -7.18
C ALA A 176 -3.56 1.89 -8.07
N PHE A 177 -4.01 0.64 -8.25
CA PHE A 177 -3.36 -0.39 -9.06
C PHE A 177 -3.78 -0.40 -10.55
N ALA A 178 -4.61 0.56 -10.99
CA ALA A 178 -5.12 0.66 -12.37
C ALA A 178 -4.35 1.72 -13.20
N PRO A 179 -3.21 1.41 -13.84
CA PRO A 179 -2.28 2.42 -14.38
C PRO A 179 -2.81 3.25 -15.56
N HIS A 180 -3.81 2.75 -16.31
CA HIS A 180 -4.37 3.42 -17.48
C HIS A 180 -5.65 4.20 -17.19
N THR A 181 -6.21 4.02 -16.00
CA THR A 181 -7.44 4.67 -15.54
C THR A 181 -7.15 5.51 -14.30
N THR A 182 -7.51 5.04 -13.10
CA THR A 182 -7.46 5.80 -11.85
C THR A 182 -6.09 5.80 -11.17
N GLY A 183 -5.34 4.72 -11.32
CA GLY A 183 -4.21 4.40 -10.46
C GLY A 183 -2.90 5.09 -10.80
N ILE A 184 -1.79 4.55 -10.31
CA ILE A 184 -0.46 5.11 -10.57
C ILE A 184 -0.08 4.85 -12.03
N PRO A 185 0.14 5.89 -12.87
CA PRO A 185 0.55 5.67 -14.25
C PRO A 185 2.00 5.14 -14.30
N PHE A 186 2.37 4.46 -15.38
CA PHE A 186 3.75 3.99 -15.57
C PHE A 186 4.78 5.12 -15.51
N PHE A 187 4.40 6.32 -15.97
CA PHE A 187 5.25 7.50 -15.96
C PHE A 187 4.51 8.73 -15.43
N LYS A 188 5.18 9.50 -14.58
CA LYS A 188 4.78 10.87 -14.21
C LYS A 188 5.87 11.83 -14.71
N GLY A 189 5.64 12.44 -15.87
CA GLY A 189 6.73 13.08 -16.62
C GLY A 189 7.78 12.03 -17.01
N GLU A 190 9.05 12.29 -16.70
CA GLU A 190 10.15 11.34 -16.96
C GLU A 190 10.30 10.28 -15.86
N LYS A 191 9.61 10.43 -14.72
CA LYS A 191 9.73 9.50 -13.59
C LYS A 191 9.01 8.18 -13.90
N ASN A 192 9.76 7.09 -13.99
CA ASN A 192 9.22 5.73 -14.03
C ASN A 192 8.64 5.32 -12.66
N CYS A 193 7.31 5.14 -12.61
CA CYS A 193 6.52 4.82 -11.43
C CYS A 193 6.13 3.33 -11.31
N SER A 194 6.79 2.44 -12.05
CA SER A 194 6.47 1.01 -12.06
C SER A 194 6.67 0.35 -10.69
N MET A 195 7.61 0.83 -9.89
CA MET A 195 7.78 0.32 -8.52
C MET A 195 6.58 0.70 -7.66
N GLU A 196 6.06 1.92 -7.80
CA GLU A 196 4.88 2.41 -7.09
C GLU A 196 3.60 1.65 -7.49
N ILE A 197 3.47 1.20 -8.75
CA ILE A 197 2.40 0.27 -9.18
C ILE A 197 2.52 -1.07 -8.45
N ILE A 198 3.72 -1.66 -8.43
CA ILE A 198 3.93 -2.96 -7.76
C ILE A 198 3.79 -2.84 -6.23
N LYS A 199 4.06 -1.66 -5.65
CA LYS A 199 3.74 -1.40 -4.23
C LYS A 199 2.23 -1.52 -3.98
N GLN A 200 1.38 -0.99 -4.88
CA GLN A 200 -0.06 -1.18 -4.76
C GLN A 200 -0.45 -2.65 -4.89
N LEU A 201 0.13 -3.38 -5.85
CA LEU A 201 -0.12 -4.82 -6.02
C LEU A 201 0.19 -5.63 -4.75
N TYR A 202 1.34 -5.34 -4.12
CA TYR A 202 1.75 -6.00 -2.89
C TYR A 202 0.79 -5.71 -1.72
N ASP A 203 0.42 -4.44 -1.58
CA ASP A 203 -0.49 -3.96 -0.55
C ASP A 203 -1.90 -4.57 -0.74
N VAL A 204 -2.43 -4.60 -1.97
CA VAL A 204 -3.71 -5.23 -2.34
C VAL A 204 -3.71 -6.71 -1.96
N ALA A 205 -2.67 -7.46 -2.32
CA ALA A 205 -2.60 -8.88 -2.01
C ALA A 205 -2.48 -9.14 -0.50
N SER A 206 -1.76 -8.28 0.24
CA SER A 206 -1.62 -8.39 1.69
C SER A 206 -2.93 -8.10 2.42
N LEU A 207 -3.71 -7.13 1.94
CA LEU A 207 -5.03 -6.80 2.48
C LEU A 207 -6.08 -7.86 2.10
N PHE A 208 -6.02 -8.40 0.88
CA PHE A 208 -6.84 -9.54 0.46
C PHE A 208 -6.69 -10.73 1.42
N ASP A 209 -5.49 -10.94 1.97
CA ASP A 209 -5.23 -12.04 2.91
C ASP A 209 -5.87 -11.85 4.29
N ILE A 210 -6.43 -10.67 4.62
CA ILE A 210 -7.04 -10.41 5.94
C ILE A 210 -8.49 -9.91 5.88
N VAL A 211 -8.98 -9.56 4.69
CA VAL A 211 -10.37 -9.15 4.47
C VAL A 211 -11.23 -10.36 4.13
N ASP A 212 -12.38 -10.53 4.80
CA ASP A 212 -13.28 -11.68 4.61
C ASP A 212 -14.56 -11.31 3.83
N ASP A 213 -15.00 -10.05 3.91
CA ASP A 213 -16.17 -9.53 3.21
C ASP A 213 -15.83 -8.25 2.43
N LEU A 214 -16.24 -8.18 1.17
CA LEU A 214 -15.92 -7.06 0.29
C LEU A 214 -16.97 -5.95 0.29
N SER A 215 -18.00 -5.96 1.14
CA SER A 215 -19.06 -4.94 1.09
C SER A 215 -18.50 -3.52 1.30
N VAL A 216 -17.65 -3.35 2.30
CA VAL A 216 -16.95 -2.07 2.56
C VAL A 216 -15.93 -1.78 1.46
N THR A 217 -15.17 -2.81 1.05
CA THR A 217 -14.16 -2.71 -0.02
C THR A 217 -14.79 -2.19 -1.32
N GLU A 218 -15.91 -2.75 -1.75
CA GLU A 218 -16.63 -2.37 -2.97
C GLU A 218 -17.14 -0.93 -2.88
N LYS A 219 -17.77 -0.57 -1.76
CA LYS A 219 -18.30 0.78 -1.54
C LYS A 219 -17.18 1.83 -1.63
N THR A 220 -16.05 1.56 -0.98
CA THR A 220 -14.90 2.46 -0.98
C THR A 220 -14.22 2.50 -2.34
N PHE A 221 -14.02 1.35 -3.00
CA PHE A 221 -13.51 1.28 -4.37
C PHE A 221 -14.33 2.13 -5.34
N ARG A 222 -15.66 1.95 -5.36
CA ARG A 222 -16.55 2.71 -6.27
C ARG A 222 -16.47 4.21 -6.01
N LYS A 223 -16.51 4.60 -4.73
CA LYS A 223 -16.44 6.02 -4.34
C LYS A 223 -15.13 6.68 -4.78
N PHE A 224 -13.99 6.01 -4.51
CA PHE A 224 -12.67 6.54 -4.85
C PHE A 224 -12.44 6.51 -6.36
N ALA A 225 -12.86 5.46 -7.06
CA ALA A 225 -12.74 5.37 -8.50
C ALA A 225 -13.44 6.53 -9.23
N VAL A 226 -14.65 6.93 -8.81
CA VAL A 226 -15.33 8.10 -9.39
C VAL A 226 -14.51 9.38 -9.21
N VAL A 227 -13.95 9.60 -8.01
CA VAL A 227 -13.14 10.79 -7.73
C VAL A 227 -11.86 10.80 -8.59
N GLU A 228 -11.17 9.66 -8.67
CA GLU A 228 -9.92 9.53 -9.43
C GLU A 228 -10.14 9.61 -10.95
N LEU A 229 -11.26 9.07 -11.47
CA LEU A 229 -11.61 9.20 -12.89
C LEU A 229 -11.79 10.66 -13.31
N ARG A 230 -12.38 11.49 -12.43
CA ARG A 230 -12.52 12.94 -12.67
C ARG A 230 -11.18 13.64 -12.80
N TYR A 231 -10.20 13.31 -11.94
CA TYR A 231 -8.84 13.84 -12.04
C TYR A 231 -8.13 13.42 -13.34
N ARG A 232 -8.60 12.35 -13.97
CA ARG A 232 -8.09 11.83 -15.25
C ARG A 232 -8.89 12.31 -16.46
N HIS A 233 -9.91 13.15 -16.25
CA HIS A 233 -10.83 13.60 -17.28
C HIS A 233 -11.52 12.44 -18.05
N LEU A 234 -11.74 11.31 -17.35
CA LEU A 234 -12.52 10.18 -17.84
C LEU A 234 -13.95 10.26 -17.31
N GLN A 235 -14.90 9.57 -17.95
CA GLN A 235 -16.30 9.59 -17.53
C GLN A 235 -16.52 8.81 -16.23
N ASP A 236 -17.36 9.35 -15.34
CA ASP A 236 -17.62 8.82 -14.00
C ASP A 236 -18.27 7.41 -14.01
N ASP A 237 -18.97 7.04 -15.08
CA ASP A 237 -19.66 5.75 -15.23
C ASP A 237 -18.73 4.60 -15.68
N SER A 238 -17.43 4.89 -15.88
CA SER A 238 -16.41 3.92 -16.30
C SER A 238 -15.85 3.03 -15.19
N ILE A 239 -16.59 2.71 -14.12
CA ILE A 239 -16.11 1.79 -13.06
C ILE A 239 -15.68 0.43 -13.64
N GLN A 240 -16.40 -0.05 -14.66
CA GLN A 240 -16.02 -1.27 -15.38
C GLN A 240 -14.64 -1.13 -16.04
N GLN A 241 -14.32 0.03 -16.63
CA GLN A 241 -13.03 0.30 -17.25
C GLN A 241 -11.88 0.21 -16.22
N VAL A 242 -12.11 0.68 -14.98
CA VAL A 242 -11.12 0.57 -13.90
C VAL A 242 -10.90 -0.91 -13.53
N CYS A 243 -11.98 -1.67 -13.41
CA CYS A 243 -11.91 -3.12 -13.13
C CYS A 243 -11.16 -3.87 -14.25
N ASP A 244 -11.42 -3.49 -15.50
CA ASP A 244 -10.76 -4.06 -16.69
C ASP A 244 -9.28 -3.70 -16.72
N ASP A 245 -8.89 -2.47 -16.39
CA ASP A 245 -7.49 -2.04 -16.32
C ASP A 245 -6.71 -2.81 -15.24
N ILE A 246 -7.30 -2.98 -14.05
CA ILE A 246 -6.74 -3.84 -12.99
C ILE A 246 -6.55 -5.28 -13.51
N TYR A 247 -7.60 -5.83 -14.12
CA TYR A 247 -7.59 -7.19 -14.65
C TYR A 247 -6.52 -7.38 -15.72
N GLN A 248 -6.41 -6.45 -16.68
CA GLN A 248 -5.43 -6.52 -17.76
C GLN A 248 -4.00 -6.32 -17.25
N THR A 249 -3.79 -5.41 -16.30
CA THR A 249 -2.48 -5.20 -15.66
C THR A 249 -2.03 -6.47 -14.93
N ALA A 250 -2.92 -7.11 -14.17
CA ALA A 250 -2.66 -8.39 -13.52
C ALA A 250 -2.41 -9.54 -14.52
N LEU A 251 -3.21 -9.59 -15.59
CA LEU A 251 -3.07 -10.59 -16.65
C LEU A 251 -1.74 -10.44 -17.39
N CYS A 252 -1.27 -9.20 -17.62
CA CYS A 252 0.03 -8.90 -18.22
C CYS A 252 1.18 -9.55 -17.41
N ILE A 253 1.15 -9.46 -16.08
CA ILE A 253 2.10 -10.11 -15.19
C ILE A 253 1.99 -11.65 -15.31
N CYS A 254 0.79 -12.20 -15.20
CA CYS A 254 0.55 -13.64 -15.19
C CYS A 254 0.91 -14.32 -16.52
N LEU A 255 0.69 -13.65 -17.65
CA LEU A 255 1.03 -14.13 -18.99
C LEU A 255 2.43 -13.77 -19.45
N ARG A 256 3.21 -13.09 -18.60
CA ARG A 256 4.57 -12.66 -18.86
C ARG A 256 4.68 -11.77 -20.11
N GLY A 257 3.77 -10.80 -20.23
CA GLY A 257 3.76 -9.82 -21.31
C GLY A 257 3.36 -10.36 -22.67
N LEU A 258 2.63 -11.49 -22.74
CA LEU A 258 2.25 -12.11 -24.02
C LEU A 258 1.60 -11.13 -25.01
N HIS A 259 0.75 -10.23 -24.51
CA HIS A 259 0.04 -9.26 -25.33
C HIS A 259 0.61 -7.84 -25.23
N ASN A 260 1.37 -7.54 -24.17
CA ASN A 260 1.96 -6.22 -23.94
C ASN A 260 3.38 -6.35 -23.35
N PRO A 261 4.38 -6.69 -24.19
CA PRO A 261 5.73 -6.99 -23.73
C PRO A 261 6.45 -5.76 -23.17
N ASP A 262 6.11 -4.55 -23.60
CA ASP A 262 6.79 -3.33 -23.16
C ASP A 262 6.33 -2.89 -21.78
N GLU A 263 5.03 -2.90 -21.49
CA GLU A 263 4.53 -2.70 -20.12
C GLU A 263 5.02 -3.80 -19.18
N TYR A 264 5.08 -5.05 -19.65
CA TYR A 264 5.62 -6.14 -18.84
C TYR A 264 7.08 -5.89 -18.41
N LYS A 265 7.93 -5.34 -19.29
CA LYS A 265 9.31 -4.96 -18.92
C LYS A 265 9.31 -3.92 -17.80
N LEU A 266 8.41 -2.93 -17.85
CA LEU A 266 8.26 -1.92 -16.81
C LEU A 266 7.83 -2.54 -15.47
N LEU A 267 6.82 -3.40 -15.50
CA LEU A 267 6.33 -4.12 -14.31
C LEU A 267 7.41 -5.01 -13.70
N ILE A 268 8.21 -5.72 -14.51
CA ILE A 268 9.36 -6.49 -14.04
C ILE A 268 10.41 -5.59 -13.38
N GLY A 269 10.70 -4.42 -13.97
CA GLY A 269 11.54 -3.41 -13.34
C GLY A 269 11.00 -2.93 -12.00
N GLY A 270 9.67 -2.84 -11.84
CA GLY A 270 9.01 -2.58 -10.56
C GLY A 270 9.18 -3.70 -9.54
N ILE A 271 8.94 -4.95 -9.96
CA ILE A 271 9.07 -6.17 -9.13
C ILE A 271 10.50 -6.34 -8.59
N ASN A 272 11.50 -6.09 -9.43
CA ASN A 272 12.89 -6.18 -9.00
C ASN A 272 13.23 -5.10 -7.97
N ARG A 273 12.79 -3.85 -8.17
CA ARG A 273 13.09 -2.73 -7.26
C ARG A 273 12.36 -2.83 -5.91
N ILE A 274 11.11 -3.29 -5.88
CA ILE A 274 10.34 -3.40 -4.63
C ILE A 274 10.92 -4.44 -3.66
N SER A 275 11.64 -5.44 -4.16
CA SER A 275 12.21 -6.52 -3.34
C SER A 275 13.07 -6.03 -2.17
N ASN A 276 13.71 -4.87 -2.28
CA ASN A 276 14.49 -4.24 -1.21
C ASN A 276 13.63 -3.69 -0.06
N PHE A 277 12.33 -3.46 -0.29
CA PHE A 277 11.39 -2.95 0.69
C PHE A 277 10.60 -4.05 1.41
N ILE A 278 10.57 -5.26 0.84
CA ILE A 278 9.85 -6.41 1.37
C ILE A 278 10.86 -7.30 2.10
N HIS A 279 10.64 -7.54 3.39
CA HIS A 279 11.55 -8.36 4.20
C HIS A 279 10.86 -9.57 4.84
N SER A 280 9.53 -9.62 4.85
CA SER A 280 8.81 -10.81 5.33
C SER A 280 8.99 -12.02 4.42
N GLU A 281 9.39 -11.81 3.17
CA GLU A 281 9.54 -12.87 2.18
C GLU A 281 10.51 -12.46 1.06
N LYS A 282 11.04 -13.45 0.34
CA LYS A 282 11.76 -13.21 -0.90
C LYS A 282 10.75 -12.89 -2.00
N TYR A 283 10.56 -11.60 -2.29
CA TYR A 283 9.64 -11.19 -3.34
C TYR A 283 10.25 -11.36 -4.74
N THR A 284 9.64 -12.21 -5.56
CA THR A 284 10.06 -12.49 -6.94
C THR A 284 8.89 -12.33 -7.91
N LEU A 285 9.14 -12.60 -9.20
CA LEU A 285 8.06 -12.73 -10.18
C LEU A 285 7.03 -13.79 -9.78
N ASP A 286 7.45 -14.87 -9.12
CA ASP A 286 6.53 -15.93 -8.71
C ASP A 286 5.56 -15.43 -7.62
N SER A 287 6.05 -14.65 -6.66
CA SER A 287 5.22 -13.94 -5.68
C SER A 287 4.27 -12.94 -6.38
N ALA A 288 4.79 -12.17 -7.34
CA ALA A 288 3.99 -11.18 -8.08
C ALA A 288 2.88 -11.83 -8.92
N ILE A 289 3.08 -13.03 -9.46
CA ILE A 289 2.04 -13.78 -10.20
C ILE A 289 0.87 -14.14 -9.27
N ILE A 290 1.16 -14.58 -8.04
CA ILE A 290 0.11 -14.89 -7.05
C ILE A 290 -0.65 -13.60 -6.69
N ASN A 291 0.08 -12.53 -6.36
CA ASN A 291 -0.53 -11.24 -6.01
C ASN A 291 -1.38 -10.67 -7.16
N ALA A 292 -0.89 -10.76 -8.40
CA ALA A 292 -1.63 -10.34 -9.59
C ALA A 292 -2.92 -11.15 -9.76
N SER A 293 -2.88 -12.46 -9.50
CA SER A 293 -4.07 -13.31 -9.59
C SER A 293 -5.13 -12.93 -8.54
N LYS A 294 -4.72 -12.54 -7.32
CA LYS A 294 -5.63 -11.98 -6.30
C LYS A 294 -6.26 -10.66 -6.76
N ALA A 295 -5.46 -9.74 -7.31
CA ALA A 295 -5.97 -8.46 -7.81
C ALA A 295 -6.95 -8.63 -9.00
N ALA A 296 -6.67 -9.54 -9.93
CA ALA A 296 -7.58 -9.88 -11.02
C ALA A 296 -8.90 -10.49 -10.52
N TYR A 297 -8.83 -11.33 -9.47
CA TYR A 297 -10.02 -11.93 -8.88
C TYR A 297 -10.87 -10.87 -8.16
N LEU A 298 -10.23 -10.00 -7.38
CA LEU A 298 -10.89 -8.87 -6.73
C LEU A 298 -11.62 -7.96 -7.72
N SER A 299 -10.98 -7.56 -8.83
CA SER A 299 -11.64 -6.70 -9.81
C SER A 299 -12.85 -7.39 -10.44
N LYS A 300 -12.78 -8.72 -10.65
CA LYS A 300 -13.92 -9.49 -11.15
C LYS A 300 -15.06 -9.59 -10.14
N LEU A 301 -14.76 -9.84 -8.86
CA LEU A 301 -15.77 -9.85 -7.79
C LEU A 301 -16.49 -8.51 -7.69
N ILE A 302 -15.75 -7.40 -7.65
CA ILE A 302 -16.30 -6.04 -7.57
C ILE A 302 -17.15 -5.71 -8.81
N SER A 303 -16.67 -6.00 -10.02
CA SER A 303 -17.44 -5.74 -11.25
C SER A 303 -18.79 -6.50 -11.29
N LYS A 304 -18.86 -7.65 -10.61
CA LYS A 304 -20.09 -8.48 -10.52
C LYS A 304 -20.92 -8.19 -9.26
N GLY A 305 -20.47 -7.30 -8.37
CA GLY A 305 -21.15 -7.02 -7.09
C GLY A 305 -21.15 -8.21 -6.13
N ILE A 306 -20.13 -9.08 -6.19
CA ILE A 306 -20.00 -10.24 -5.32
C ILE A 306 -19.13 -9.85 -4.12
N THR A 307 -19.70 -9.94 -2.91
CA THR A 307 -18.98 -9.54 -1.69
C THR A 307 -18.23 -10.68 -1.00
N GLY A 308 -18.66 -11.93 -1.23
CA GLY A 308 -18.02 -13.11 -0.65
C GLY A 308 -16.72 -13.50 -1.36
N ILE A 309 -15.69 -13.82 -0.58
CA ILE A 309 -14.36 -14.20 -1.09
C ILE A 309 -14.13 -15.70 -0.93
N ARG A 310 -13.75 -16.37 -2.02
CA ARG A 310 -13.17 -17.71 -1.93
C ARG A 310 -11.66 -17.65 -1.87
N ARG A 311 -11.06 -18.36 -0.92
CA ARG A 311 -9.62 -18.40 -0.69
C ARG A 311 -9.04 -19.74 -1.08
N PHE A 312 -7.80 -19.70 -1.55
CA PHE A 312 -7.04 -20.91 -1.77
C PHE A 312 -6.71 -21.57 -0.42
N SER A 313 -7.04 -22.85 -0.29
CA SER A 313 -6.54 -23.74 0.74
C SER A 313 -5.67 -24.84 0.09
N PRO A 314 -4.60 -25.31 0.75
CA PRO A 314 -3.87 -26.49 0.32
C PRO A 314 -4.76 -27.72 0.04
N ASP A 315 -5.92 -27.83 0.70
CA ASP A 315 -6.88 -28.91 0.50
C ASP A 315 -7.55 -28.86 -0.89
N ASN A 316 -7.60 -27.70 -1.54
CA ASN A 316 -8.18 -27.55 -2.87
C ASN A 316 -7.32 -28.18 -3.99
N GLN A 317 -6.07 -28.60 -3.70
CA GLN A 317 -5.14 -29.09 -4.73
C GLN A 317 -5.72 -30.24 -5.56
N LYS A 318 -6.39 -31.20 -4.92
CA LYS A 318 -6.97 -32.37 -5.62
C LYS A 318 -8.05 -31.94 -6.63
N GLU A 319 -8.89 -30.98 -6.26
CA GLU A 319 -9.92 -30.45 -7.15
C GLU A 319 -9.30 -29.70 -8.33
N LEU A 320 -8.31 -28.84 -8.07
CA LEU A 320 -7.64 -28.02 -9.08
C LEU A 320 -6.89 -28.86 -10.13
N ILE A 321 -6.34 -30.02 -9.74
CA ILE A 321 -5.66 -30.95 -10.67
C ILE A 321 -6.61 -31.42 -11.79
N SER A 322 -7.91 -31.47 -11.56
CA SER A 322 -8.89 -31.87 -12.58
C SER A 322 -9.38 -30.69 -13.46
N LYS A 323 -9.24 -29.45 -12.97
CA LYS A 323 -9.72 -28.25 -13.67
C LYS A 323 -8.82 -27.83 -14.83
N SER A 324 -9.42 -27.19 -15.84
CA SER A 324 -8.71 -26.56 -16.95
C SER A 324 -9.41 -25.26 -17.31
N LEU A 325 -8.63 -24.20 -17.48
CA LEU A 325 -9.11 -22.91 -17.97
C LEU A 325 -9.41 -23.02 -19.47
N LYS A 326 -10.52 -22.43 -19.89
CA LYS A 326 -11.05 -22.44 -21.25
C LYS A 326 -11.32 -21.00 -21.69
N GLU A 327 -11.47 -20.83 -23.00
CA GLU A 327 -11.93 -19.56 -23.56
C GLU A 327 -13.24 -19.11 -22.89
N PRO A 328 -13.42 -17.80 -22.66
CA PRO A 328 -12.63 -16.67 -23.17
C PRO A 328 -11.39 -16.30 -22.33
N LEU A 329 -11.08 -17.06 -21.26
CA LEU A 329 -9.83 -16.86 -20.53
C LEU A 329 -8.64 -17.41 -21.34
N PRO A 330 -7.50 -16.70 -21.37
CA PRO A 330 -6.32 -17.16 -22.08
C PRO A 330 -5.86 -18.54 -21.58
N THR A 331 -5.98 -19.55 -22.45
CA THR A 331 -5.66 -20.95 -22.11
C THR A 331 -4.20 -21.15 -21.64
N LYS A 332 -3.29 -20.22 -21.96
CA LYS A 332 -1.90 -20.20 -21.47
C LYS A 332 -1.80 -20.08 -19.94
N LEU A 333 -2.83 -19.56 -19.26
CA LEU A 333 -2.91 -19.54 -17.79
C LEU A 333 -2.91 -20.95 -17.17
N ASN A 334 -3.30 -21.99 -17.93
CA ASN A 334 -3.17 -23.38 -17.48
C ASN A 334 -1.74 -23.78 -17.12
N LYS A 335 -0.71 -23.05 -17.58
CA LYS A 335 0.68 -23.28 -17.16
C LYS A 335 0.89 -23.02 -15.66
N LEU A 336 0.13 -22.11 -15.06
CA LEU A 336 0.21 -21.78 -13.63
C LEU A 336 -0.14 -22.97 -12.74
N LYS A 337 -1.00 -23.89 -13.21
CA LYS A 337 -1.44 -25.07 -12.47
C LYS A 337 -0.31 -25.90 -11.88
N LYS A 338 0.84 -25.97 -12.58
CA LYS A 338 2.00 -26.77 -12.13
C LYS A 338 2.93 -26.02 -11.19
N THR A 339 3.07 -24.71 -11.36
CA THR A 339 4.12 -23.90 -10.72
C THR A 339 3.59 -22.92 -9.68
N HIS A 340 2.32 -22.52 -9.79
CA HIS A 340 1.67 -21.49 -8.98
C HIS A 340 0.20 -21.89 -8.74
N MET A 341 -0.01 -22.96 -7.96
CA MET A 341 -1.35 -23.54 -7.76
C MET A 341 -2.36 -22.53 -7.19
N GLU A 342 -1.93 -21.68 -6.25
CA GLU A 342 -2.77 -20.60 -5.70
C GLU A 342 -3.19 -19.60 -6.78
N ALA A 343 -2.26 -19.17 -7.64
CA ALA A 343 -2.59 -18.29 -8.76
C ALA A 343 -3.62 -18.96 -9.67
N PHE A 344 -3.40 -20.22 -10.03
CA PHE A 344 -4.33 -21.00 -10.87
C PHE A 344 -5.72 -21.15 -10.24
N PHE A 345 -5.81 -21.29 -8.92
CA PHE A 345 -7.08 -21.30 -8.18
C PHE A 345 -7.88 -20.02 -8.44
N TYR A 346 -7.29 -18.84 -8.25
CA TYR A 346 -8.01 -17.58 -8.45
C TYR A 346 -8.46 -17.38 -9.90
N TRP A 347 -7.68 -17.83 -10.89
CA TRP A 347 -8.13 -17.83 -12.29
C TRP A 347 -9.29 -18.79 -12.55
N CYS A 348 -9.35 -19.93 -11.86
CA CYS A 348 -10.50 -20.83 -11.92
C CYS A 348 -11.74 -20.20 -11.28
N GLU A 349 -11.58 -19.45 -10.20
CA GLU A 349 -12.67 -18.68 -9.57
C GLU A 349 -13.19 -17.59 -10.50
N ILE A 350 -12.29 -16.86 -11.16
CA ILE A 350 -12.65 -15.87 -12.19
C ILE A 350 -13.46 -16.53 -13.32
N GLN A 351 -13.07 -17.72 -13.79
CA GLN A 351 -13.82 -18.43 -14.84
C GLN A 351 -15.23 -18.82 -14.41
N ALA A 352 -15.41 -19.18 -13.14
CA ALA A 352 -16.71 -19.58 -12.60
C ALA A 352 -17.71 -18.42 -12.54
N ILE A 353 -17.23 -17.19 -12.51
CA ILE A 353 -18.05 -15.95 -12.42
C ILE A 353 -17.95 -15.08 -13.68
N TRP A 354 -17.44 -15.63 -14.78
CA TRP A 354 -17.07 -14.87 -15.98
C TRP A 354 -18.20 -13.99 -16.52
#